data_AF-A0A7S0W329-F1
#
_entry.id   AF-A0A7S0W329-F1
#
_cell.length_a   1.000
_cell.length_b   1.000
_cell.length_c   1.000
_cell.angle_alpha   90.00
_cell.angle_beta   90.00
_cell.angle_gamma   90.00
#
_symmetry.space_group_name_H-M   'P 1'
#
loop_
_entity.id
_entity.type
_entity.pdbx_description
1 polymer ?
#
loop_
_entity_poly.entity_id
_entity_poly.type
_entity_poly.pdbx_seq_one_letter_code
_entity_poly.pdbx_strand_id
1 'polypeptide(L)'
;FSNPARTDGLELRHWEKIGLQQEYAPSRFNKTAEVLKYTDDEYVRALASSEWSKQDTDQVMKLAQRFELNFILVADRWTGAPRKTEALKDRFYGVQRKLAELKGLAPGGAEEHPE
;
A
#
# COMPACT_ATOMS: atom_id res chain seq x y z
N PHE A 1 9.60 -23.79 -9.90
CA PHE A 1 9.72 -22.50 -10.61
C PHE A 1 9.92 -21.40 -9.58
N SER A 2 10.67 -20.36 -9.95
CA SER A 2 10.76 -19.12 -9.17
C SER A 2 9.64 -18.19 -9.64
N ASN A 3 8.84 -17.65 -8.71
CA ASN A 3 7.83 -16.65 -9.06
C ASN A 3 8.51 -15.27 -9.11
N PRO A 4 8.65 -14.62 -10.28
CA PRO A 4 9.34 -13.34 -10.39
C PRO A 4 8.66 -12.19 -9.63
N ALA A 5 7.37 -12.36 -9.26
CA ALA A 5 6.67 -11.41 -8.40
C ALA A 5 7.10 -11.49 -6.93
N ARG A 6 7.93 -12.47 -6.54
CA ARG A 6 8.42 -12.65 -5.17
C ARG A 6 9.90 -12.32 -5.08
N THR A 7 10.29 -11.71 -3.96
CA THR A 7 11.69 -11.34 -3.66
C THR A 7 12.33 -12.25 -2.60
N ASP A 8 11.59 -13.20 -2.05
CA ASP A 8 12.02 -14.06 -0.93
C ASP A 8 12.71 -15.36 -1.36
N GLY A 9 12.94 -15.55 -2.67
CA GLY A 9 13.63 -16.71 -3.22
C GLY A 9 12.87 -18.03 -3.05
N LEU A 10 11.57 -18.00 -2.76
CA LEU A 10 10.77 -19.21 -2.55
C LEU A 10 10.61 -20.01 -3.86
N GLU A 11 11.04 -21.27 -3.84
CA GLU A 11 10.81 -22.20 -4.95
C GLU A 11 9.44 -22.90 -4.82
N LEU A 12 8.63 -22.79 -5.88
CA LEU A 12 7.28 -23.36 -5.91
C LEU A 12 7.15 -24.47 -6.96
N ARG A 13 6.11 -25.30 -6.83
CA ARG A 13 5.73 -26.33 -7.81
C ARG A 13 4.31 -26.05 -8.28
N HIS A 14 4.07 -26.10 -9.59
CA HIS A 14 2.72 -26.05 -10.18
C HIS A 14 2.61 -27.07 -11.31
N TRP A 15 1.38 -27.47 -11.62
CA TRP A 15 1.10 -28.33 -12.76
C TRP A 15 1.18 -27.50 -14.03
N GLU A 16 2.03 -27.91 -14.96
CA GLU A 16 2.18 -27.30 -16.28
C GLU A 16 2.02 -28.36 -17.36
N LYS A 17 1.48 -27.95 -18.51
CA LYS A 17 1.41 -28.83 -19.67
C LYS A 17 2.82 -29.07 -20.20
N ILE A 18 3.17 -30.32 -20.43
CA ILE A 18 4.48 -30.72 -20.96
C ILE A 18 4.79 -29.91 -22.24
N GLY A 19 5.96 -29.27 -22.29
CA GLY A 19 6.45 -28.51 -23.45
C GLY A 19 6.20 -26.99 -23.40
N LEU A 20 5.45 -26.48 -22.41
CA LEU A 20 5.51 -25.06 -22.07
C LEU A 20 6.71 -24.86 -21.13
N GLN A 21 7.64 -24.01 -21.51
CA GLN A 21 8.71 -23.52 -20.65
C GLN A 21 8.56 -22.00 -20.56
N GLN A 22 7.41 -21.56 -20.04
CA GLN A 22 7.07 -20.15 -19.97
C GLN A 22 7.32 -19.62 -18.57
N GLU A 23 7.63 -18.33 -18.49
CA GLU A 23 7.60 -17.60 -17.23
C GLU A 23 6.21 -17.76 -16.59
N TYR A 24 6.14 -17.85 -15.25
CA TYR A 24 4.90 -18.04 -14.52
C TYR A 24 3.88 -16.93 -14.84
N ALA A 25 3.01 -17.17 -15.82
CA ALA A 25 2.15 -16.15 -16.42
C ALA A 25 1.34 -15.32 -15.40
N PRO A 26 0.87 -15.88 -14.27
CA PRO A 26 0.15 -15.09 -13.27
C PRO A 26 0.99 -13.99 -12.59
N SER A 27 2.33 -14.05 -12.64
CA SER A 27 3.21 -13.04 -12.02
C SER A 27 2.97 -11.63 -12.58
N ARG A 28 2.55 -11.53 -13.84
CA ARG A 28 2.32 -10.27 -14.56
C ARG A 28 1.13 -9.48 -14.00
N PHE A 29 0.24 -10.13 -13.25
CA PHE A 29 -0.93 -9.50 -12.65
C PHE A 29 -0.69 -9.02 -11.21
N ASN A 30 0.54 -9.15 -10.69
CA ASN A 30 0.88 -8.67 -9.34
C ASN A 30 1.02 -7.15 -9.32
N LYS A 31 -0.12 -6.44 -9.28
CA LYS A 31 -0.17 -4.98 -9.12
C LYS A 31 -0.08 -4.61 -7.63
N THR A 32 0.98 -3.93 -7.23
CA THR A 32 1.14 -3.41 -5.87
C THR A 32 0.62 -1.99 -5.75
N ALA A 33 -0.07 -1.68 -4.66
CA ALA A 33 -0.51 -0.31 -4.39
C ALA A 33 0.69 0.63 -4.14
N GLU A 34 0.79 1.70 -4.92
CA GLU A 34 1.80 2.74 -4.71
C GLU A 34 1.38 3.65 -3.54
N VAL A 35 2.08 3.55 -2.42
CA VAL A 35 1.86 4.38 -1.23
C VAL A 35 2.97 5.42 -1.13
N LEU A 36 2.60 6.71 -1.16
CA LEU A 36 3.55 7.80 -0.97
C LEU A 36 4.14 7.74 0.45
N LYS A 37 5.47 7.75 0.53
CA LYS A 37 6.21 7.86 1.79
C LYS A 37 6.49 9.32 2.09
N TYR A 38 6.47 9.66 3.38
CA TYR A 38 6.82 10.99 3.86
C TYR A 38 8.12 10.97 4.68
N THR A 39 8.82 12.09 4.69
CA THR A 39 9.91 12.35 5.64
C THR A 39 9.41 13.00 6.92
N ASP A 40 10.26 13.04 7.94
CA ASP A 40 9.96 13.69 9.22
C ASP A 40 9.67 15.19 9.05
N ASP A 41 10.39 15.88 8.17
CA ASP A 41 10.15 17.28 7.84
C ASP A 41 8.79 17.50 7.18
N GLU A 42 8.41 16.65 6.22
CA GLU A 42 7.09 16.68 5.57
C GLU A 42 5.97 16.44 6.59
N TYR A 43 6.21 15.57 7.58
CA TYR A 43 5.27 15.31 8.66
C TYR A 43 5.01 16.56 9.51
N VAL A 44 6.08 17.20 10.00
CA VAL A 44 5.99 18.41 10.83
C VAL A 44 5.34 19.55 10.06
N ARG A 45 5.68 19.70 8.77
CA ARG A 45 5.20 20.79 7.93
C ARG A 45 3.69 20.72 7.62
N ALA A 46 3.14 19.53 7.38
CA ALA A 46 1.79 19.41 6.81
C ALA A 46 0.91 18.29 7.38
N LEU A 47 1.49 17.25 8.00
CA LEU A 47 0.75 16.04 8.39
C LEU A 47 0.38 15.99 9.87
N ALA A 48 0.92 16.89 10.69
CA ALA A 48 0.59 17.02 12.11
C ALA A 48 -0.94 17.15 12.33
N SER A 49 -1.44 16.49 13.36
CA SER A 49 -2.86 16.49 13.74
C SER A 49 -2.97 16.42 15.26
N SER A 50 -4.02 17.02 15.82
CA SER A 50 -4.34 16.93 17.25
C SER A 50 -4.85 15.56 17.66
N GLU A 51 -5.45 14.81 16.74
CA GLU A 51 -6.09 13.52 17.00
C GLU A 51 -5.19 12.32 16.68
N TRP A 52 -4.11 12.52 15.92
CA TRP A 52 -3.21 11.46 15.47
C TRP A 52 -1.77 11.75 15.88
N SER A 53 -1.17 10.82 16.62
CA SER A 53 0.26 10.86 16.86
C SER A 53 1.05 10.51 15.60
N LYS A 54 2.33 10.89 15.56
CA LYS A 54 3.24 10.50 14.48
C LYS A 54 3.34 8.98 14.40
N GLN A 55 3.55 8.33 15.55
CA GLN A 55 3.64 6.88 15.64
C GLN A 55 2.39 6.17 15.11
N ASP A 56 1.20 6.67 15.44
CA ASP A 56 -0.06 6.12 14.92
C ASP A 56 -0.13 6.28 13.40
N THR A 57 0.28 7.44 12.88
CA THR A 57 0.28 7.71 11.44
C THR A 57 1.28 6.80 10.71
N ASP A 58 2.49 6.64 11.25
CA ASP A 58 3.52 5.74 10.73
C ASP A 58 3.01 4.31 10.67
N GLN A 59 2.30 3.87 11.71
CA GLN A 59 1.69 2.54 11.77
C GLN A 59 0.60 2.37 10.70
N VAL A 60 -0.31 3.35 10.54
CA VAL A 60 -1.35 3.29 9.48
C VAL A 60 -0.69 3.15 8.12
N MET A 61 0.32 3.97 7.82
CA MET A 61 1.02 3.95 6.53
C MET A 61 1.74 2.64 6.28
N LYS A 62 2.41 2.09 7.31
CA LYS A 62 3.12 0.81 7.23
C LYS A 62 2.16 -0.36 7.02
N LEU A 63 1.04 -0.38 7.75
CA LEU A 63 0.03 -1.42 7.60
C LEU A 63 -0.66 -1.34 6.24
N ALA A 64 -0.99 -0.13 5.78
CA ALA A 64 -1.58 0.10 4.46
C ALA A 64 -0.67 -0.38 3.33
N GLN A 65 0.64 -0.12 3.42
CA GLN A 65 1.63 -0.67 2.47
C GLN A 65 1.75 -2.19 2.57
N ARG A 66 1.79 -2.75 3.79
CA ARG A 66 1.97 -4.20 4.00
C ARG A 66 0.78 -5.03 3.53
N PHE A 67 -0.43 -4.51 3.65
CA PHE A 67 -1.67 -5.20 3.34
C PHE A 67 -2.35 -4.67 2.08
N GLU A 68 -1.60 -3.99 1.21
CA GLU A 68 -2.07 -3.50 -0.09
C GLU A 68 -3.41 -2.76 0.00
N LEU A 69 -3.51 -1.83 0.96
CA LEU A 69 -4.70 -1.02 1.23
C LEU A 69 -5.96 -1.80 1.66
N ASN A 70 -5.84 -3.08 2.02
CA ASN A 70 -6.94 -3.83 2.60
C ASN A 70 -7.21 -3.36 4.04
N PHE A 71 -8.07 -2.36 4.19
CA PHE A 71 -8.34 -1.74 5.48
C PHE A 71 -9.00 -2.66 6.51
N ILE A 72 -9.59 -3.79 6.10
CA ILE A 72 -10.07 -4.82 7.04
C ILE A 72 -8.90 -5.45 7.77
N LEU A 73 -7.82 -5.81 7.04
CA LEU A 73 -6.59 -6.34 7.63
C LEU A 73 -5.81 -5.27 8.40
N VAL A 74 -5.81 -4.02 7.91
CA VAL A 74 -5.19 -2.89 8.63
C VAL A 74 -5.87 -2.68 9.98
N ALA A 75 -7.20 -2.73 10.04
CA ALA A 75 -7.96 -2.62 11.28
C ALA A 75 -7.72 -3.81 12.21
N ASP A 76 -7.70 -5.04 11.68
CA ASP A 76 -7.39 -6.26 12.44
C ASP A 76 -5.99 -6.22 13.09
N ARG A 77 -5.00 -5.64 12.40
CA ARG A 77 -3.60 -5.56 12.85
C ARG A 77 -3.25 -4.23 13.52
N TRP A 78 -4.24 -3.39 13.77
CA TRP A 78 -4.05 -2.13 14.48
C TRP A 78 -3.78 -2.39 15.96
N THR A 79 -2.72 -1.78 16.50
CA THR A 79 -2.29 -1.97 17.90
C THR A 79 -2.37 -0.70 18.74
N GLY A 80 -2.78 0.43 18.15
CA GLY A 80 -3.01 1.68 18.86
C GLY A 80 -4.36 1.69 19.57
N ALA A 81 -4.80 2.88 19.99
CA ALA A 81 -6.12 3.06 20.60
C ALA A 81 -7.24 2.54 19.66
N PRO A 82 -8.32 1.94 20.19
CA PRO A 82 -9.38 1.36 19.36
C PRO A 82 -10.00 2.43 18.45
N ARG A 83 -9.91 2.23 17.15
CA ARG A 83 -10.44 3.12 16.11
C ARG A 83 -11.29 2.34 15.12
N LYS A 84 -12.29 3.00 14.55
CA LYS A 84 -13.08 2.44 13.45
C LYS A 84 -12.24 2.39 12.18
N THR A 85 -12.55 1.45 11.29
CA THR A 85 -11.93 1.32 9.98
C THR A 85 -11.97 2.62 9.17
N GLU A 86 -13.08 3.35 9.25
CA GLU A 86 -13.23 4.64 8.55
C GLU A 86 -12.22 5.69 9.03
N ALA A 87 -11.92 5.74 10.34
CA ALA A 87 -10.90 6.67 10.85
C ALA A 87 -9.48 6.33 10.32
N LEU A 88 -9.17 5.04 10.17
CA LEU A 88 -7.89 4.59 9.59
C LEU A 88 -7.79 4.97 8.11
N LYS A 89 -8.89 4.80 7.36
CA LYS A 89 -9.00 5.23 5.95
C LYS A 89 -8.84 6.74 5.82
N ASP A 90 -9.60 7.50 6.59
CA ASP A 90 -9.59 8.96 6.57
C ASP A 90 -8.18 9.50 6.82
N ARG A 91 -7.48 8.93 7.80
CA ARG A 91 -6.09 9.31 8.08
C ARG A 91 -5.17 8.98 6.92
N PHE A 92 -5.25 7.77 6.37
CA PHE A 92 -4.41 7.35 5.26
C PHE A 92 -4.60 8.25 4.03
N TYR A 93 -5.84 8.41 3.55
CA TYR A 93 -6.12 9.20 2.36
C TYR A 93 -5.87 10.70 2.58
N GLY A 94 -6.11 11.21 3.79
CA GLY A 94 -5.75 12.58 4.16
C GLY A 94 -4.25 12.83 4.07
N VAL A 95 -3.42 11.88 4.52
CA VAL A 95 -1.96 11.96 4.39
C VAL A 95 -1.53 11.86 2.92
N GLN A 96 -2.05 10.87 2.17
CA GLN A 96 -1.72 10.70 0.75
C GLN A 96 -2.05 11.95 -0.07
N ARG A 97 -3.22 12.57 0.14
CA ARG A 97 -3.63 13.80 -0.55
C ARG A 97 -2.65 14.95 -0.28
N LYS A 98 -2.33 15.19 0.99
CA LYS A 98 -1.39 16.24 1.38
C LYS A 98 0.01 16.00 0.83
N LEU A 99 0.46 14.75 0.76
CA LEU A 99 1.75 14.42 0.16
C LEU A 99 1.76 14.62 -1.35
N ALA A 100 0.68 14.25 -2.02
CA ALA A 100 0.53 14.49 -3.45
C ALA A 100 0.59 15.99 -3.76
N GLU A 101 -0.12 16.81 -2.98
CA GLU A 101 -0.06 18.28 -3.06
C GLU A 101 1.36 18.82 -2.83
N LEU A 102 2.06 18.36 -1.77
CA LEU A 102 3.44 18.80 -1.48
C LEU A 102 4.43 18.43 -2.57
N LYS A 103 4.24 17.28 -3.21
CA LYS A 103 5.10 16.77 -4.29
C LYS A 103 4.68 17.28 -5.67
N GLY A 104 3.64 18.11 -5.76
CA GLY A 104 3.11 18.63 -7.02
C GLY A 104 2.46 17.56 -7.91
N LEU A 105 2.12 16.41 -7.35
CA LEU A 105 1.42 15.32 -8.02
C LEU A 105 -0.07 15.64 -7.94
N ALA A 106 -0.61 16.38 -8.90
CA ALA A 106 -2.03 16.70 -8.95
C ALA A 106 -2.90 15.41 -8.94
N PRO A 107 -4.10 15.42 -8.34
CA PRO A 107 -4.95 14.24 -8.26
C PRO A 107 -5.54 13.93 -9.63
N GLY A 108 -4.96 12.99 -10.37
CA GLY A 108 -5.43 12.70 -11.74
C GLY A 108 -4.64 11.61 -12.44
N GLY A 109 -4.45 10.48 -11.78
CA GLY A 109 -3.98 9.24 -12.40
C GLY A 109 -4.96 8.11 -12.12
N ALA A 110 -6.26 8.36 -12.28
CA ALA A 110 -7.20 7.28 -12.43
C ALA A 110 -6.89 6.63 -13.79
N GLU A 111 -6.25 5.47 -13.78
CA GLU A 111 -6.12 4.63 -14.97
C GLU A 111 -7.54 4.39 -15.51
N GLU A 112 -7.91 5.12 -16.57
CA GLU A 112 -9.04 4.76 -17.40
C GLU A 112 -8.72 3.41 -18.03
N HIS A 113 -9.44 2.37 -17.58
CA HIS A 113 -9.45 1.07 -18.21
C HIS A 113 -10.17 1.20 -19.56
N PRO A 114 -9.53 0.99 -20.72
CA PRO A 114 -10.26 0.88 -21.97
C PRO A 114 -11.05 -0.44 -21.96
N GLU A 115 -12.34 -0.35 -22.31
CA GLU A 115 -13.21 -1.48 -22.69
C GLU A 115 -12.72 -2.17 -23.97
#